data_AF-J9AIV4-F1
#
_entry.id   AF-J9AIV4-F1
#
_cell.length_a   1.000
_cell.length_b   1.000
_cell.length_c   1.000
_cell.angle_alpha   90.00
_cell.angle_beta   90.00
_cell.angle_gamma   90.00
#
_symmetry.space_group_name_H-M   'P 1'
#
loop_
_entity.id
_entity.type
_entity.pdbx_description
1 polymer ?
#
loop_
_entity_poly.entity_id
_entity_poly.type
_entity_poly.pdbx_seq_one_letter_code
_entity_poly.pdbx_strand_id
1 'polypeptide(L)'
;MDGSMPAYPLMKLGLIDVRDAARAHILAMKETKCNGQRILITAETLSFQQIANILREEFADKGYRIPRFKAPYIALWFYSLIDKVALQALSLYGHEDNFDNSKASQLLGMSYQNVRKSLLEMAYDMIERNVLPTMKNVKERKRLI
;
A
#
# COMPACT_ATOMS: atom_id res chain seq x y z
N MET A 1 4.58 9.25 6.35
CA MET A 1 4.60 10.56 5.65
C MET A 1 4.62 11.73 6.63
N ASP A 2 4.07 11.54 7.83
CA ASP A 2 4.21 12.34 9.05
C ASP A 2 5.61 12.28 9.71
N GLY A 3 6.41 11.27 9.38
CA GLY A 3 7.78 11.11 9.88
C GLY A 3 7.89 10.26 11.15
N SER A 4 6.80 9.65 11.61
CA SER A 4 6.79 8.72 12.75
C SER A 4 7.53 7.40 12.43
N MET A 5 7.61 7.03 11.16
CA MET A 5 8.32 5.84 10.68
C MET A 5 9.65 6.22 10.03
N PRO A 6 10.79 6.15 10.76
CA PRO A 6 12.09 6.58 10.25
C PRO A 6 12.73 5.59 9.26
N ALA A 7 12.37 4.30 9.39
CA ALA A 7 12.89 3.22 8.57
C ALA A 7 11.76 2.25 8.18
N TYR A 8 11.85 1.67 6.98
CA TYR A 8 10.86 0.70 6.51
C TYR A 8 11.32 -0.74 6.79
N PRO A 9 10.42 -1.68 7.12
CA PRO A 9 10.78 -3.09 7.26
C PRO A 9 11.01 -3.72 5.88
N LEU A 10 11.81 -4.79 5.84
CA LEU A 10 12.00 -5.57 4.62
C LEU A 10 10.83 -6.53 4.44
N MET A 11 9.82 -6.14 3.68
CA MET A 11 8.72 -7.03 3.29
C MET A 11 8.03 -6.56 2.01
N LYS A 12 7.21 -7.43 1.44
CA LYS A 12 6.34 -7.16 0.30
C LYS A 12 4.87 -7.17 0.72
N LEU A 13 4.04 -6.40 0.04
CA LEU A 13 2.60 -6.33 0.24
C LEU A 13 1.88 -6.54 -1.09
N GLY A 14 0.84 -7.38 -1.06
CA GLY A 14 -0.14 -7.45 -2.14
C GLY A 14 -1.05 -6.21 -2.06
N LEU A 15 -1.07 -5.42 -3.12
CA LEU A 15 -1.83 -4.18 -3.17
C LEU A 15 -3.03 -4.32 -4.10
N ILE A 16 -4.10 -3.59 -3.75
CA ILE A 16 -5.31 -3.49 -4.55
C ILE A 16 -6.03 -2.17 -4.25
N ASP A 17 -6.64 -1.59 -5.28
CA ASP A 17 -7.56 -0.46 -5.12
C ASP A 17 -8.89 -0.92 -4.50
N VAL A 18 -9.39 -0.17 -3.52
CA VAL A 18 -10.65 -0.50 -2.83
C VAL A 18 -11.86 -0.60 -3.77
N ARG A 19 -11.86 0.14 -4.89
CA ARG A 19 -12.91 0.06 -5.92
C ARG A 19 -12.90 -1.29 -6.62
N ASP A 20 -11.70 -1.83 -6.88
CA ASP A 20 -11.56 -3.15 -7.49
C ASP A 20 -11.94 -4.25 -6.50
N ALA A 21 -11.57 -4.12 -5.23
CA ALA A 21 -12.01 -5.05 -4.18
C ALA A 21 -13.55 -5.09 -4.07
N ALA A 22 -14.21 -3.93 -4.08
CA ALA A 22 -15.67 -3.85 -4.07
C ALA A 22 -16.29 -4.48 -5.32
N ARG A 23 -15.72 -4.22 -6.50
CA ARG A 23 -16.15 -4.84 -7.76
C ARG A 23 -16.00 -6.36 -7.73
N ALA A 24 -14.91 -6.87 -7.16
CA ALA A 24 -14.67 -8.30 -7.01
C ALA A 24 -15.75 -8.96 -6.15
N HIS A 25 -16.14 -8.34 -5.03
CA HIS A 25 -17.24 -8.84 -4.20
C HIS A 25 -18.57 -8.90 -4.94
N ILE A 26 -18.93 -7.86 -5.70
CA ILE A 26 -20.17 -7.83 -6.48
C ILE A 26 -20.16 -8.90 -7.56
N LEU A 27 -19.04 -9.09 -8.27
CA LEU A 27 -18.92 -10.11 -9.31
C LEU A 27 -19.00 -11.52 -8.72
N ALA A 28 -18.33 -11.76 -7.59
CA ALA A 28 -18.38 -13.05 -6.90
C ALA A 28 -19.80 -13.44 -6.46
N MET A 29 -20.65 -12.45 -6.11
CA MET A 29 -22.06 -12.70 -5.79
C MET A 29 -22.92 -13.07 -7.00
N LYS A 30 -22.54 -12.62 -8.20
CA LYS A 30 -23.31 -12.81 -9.44
C LYS A 30 -22.89 -14.07 -10.21
N GLU A 31 -21.62 -14.44 -10.10
CA GLU A 31 -21.01 -15.52 -10.87
C GLU A 31 -21.08 -16.86 -10.12
N THR A 32 -21.95 -17.77 -10.55
CA THR A 32 -22.11 -19.09 -9.91
C THR A 32 -20.83 -19.93 -9.94
N LYS A 33 -19.94 -19.71 -10.91
CA LYS A 33 -18.60 -20.33 -10.98
C LYS A 33 -17.67 -19.95 -9.81
N CYS A 34 -18.01 -18.91 -9.05
CA CYS A 34 -17.26 -18.52 -7.85
C CYS A 34 -17.69 -19.28 -6.59
N ASN A 35 -18.79 -20.04 -6.64
CA ASN A 35 -19.31 -20.75 -5.47
C ASN A 35 -18.29 -21.77 -4.94
N GLY A 36 -18.03 -21.73 -3.64
CA GLY A 36 -17.05 -22.60 -2.97
C GLY A 36 -15.59 -22.29 -3.31
N GLN A 37 -15.31 -21.25 -4.10
CA GLN A 37 -13.95 -20.90 -4.49
C GLN A 37 -13.34 -19.90 -3.51
N ARG A 38 -12.09 -20.19 -3.08
CA ARG A 38 -11.22 -19.18 -2.49
C ARG A 38 -10.53 -18.44 -3.63
N ILE A 39 -10.74 -17.13 -3.71
CA ILE A 39 -10.21 -16.26 -4.77
C ILE A 39 -9.38 -15.17 -4.10
N LEU A 40 -8.09 -15.15 -4.40
CA LEU A 40 -7.19 -14.09 -3.96
C LEU A 40 -7.32 -12.91 -4.92
N ILE A 41 -7.57 -11.72 -4.38
CA ILE A 41 -7.68 -10.50 -5.18
C ILE A 41 -6.49 -9.60 -4.84
N THR A 42 -5.62 -9.39 -5.82
CA THR A 42 -4.47 -8.49 -5.72
C THR A 42 -4.09 -8.01 -7.12
N ALA A 43 -3.75 -6.73 -7.25
CA ALA A 43 -3.38 -6.12 -8.51
C ALA A 43 -1.86 -6.29 -8.76
N GLU A 44 -1.05 -5.96 -7.77
CA GLU A 44 0.41 -6.01 -7.86
C GLU A 44 1.01 -6.23 -6.46
N THR A 45 2.13 -6.94 -6.40
CA THR A 45 2.92 -7.07 -5.17
C THR A 45 4.09 -6.11 -5.19
N LEU A 46 4.12 -5.18 -4.23
CA LEU A 46 5.22 -4.22 -4.09
C LEU A 46 5.94 -4.37 -2.74
N SER A 47 7.26 -4.23 -2.76
CA SER A 47 8.06 -4.04 -1.56
C SER A 47 7.75 -2.69 -0.90
N PHE A 48 7.94 -2.62 0.43
CA PHE A 48 7.88 -1.33 1.15
C PHE A 48 8.83 -0.29 0.57
N GLN A 49 10.00 -0.71 0.07
CA GLN A 49 10.94 0.18 -0.59
C GLN A 49 10.34 0.79 -1.87
N GLN A 50 9.68 -0.02 -2.71
CA GLN A 50 9.02 0.48 -3.92
C GLN A 50 7.88 1.45 -3.59
N ILE A 51 7.05 1.12 -2.59
CA ILE A 51 5.99 2.01 -2.11
C ILE A 51 6.58 3.34 -1.62
N ALA A 52 7.63 3.27 -0.79
CA ALA A 52 8.31 4.45 -0.28
C ALA A 52 8.93 5.30 -1.40
N ASN A 53 9.49 4.68 -2.43
CA ASN A 53 10.05 5.39 -3.58
C ASN A 53 8.95 6.09 -4.40
N ILE A 54 7.84 5.40 -4.71
CA ILE A 54 6.69 5.99 -5.40
C ILE A 54 6.18 7.23 -4.66
N LEU A 55 5.98 7.13 -3.35
CA LEU A 55 5.54 8.27 -2.55
C LEU A 55 6.60 9.37 -2.49
N ARG A 56 7.88 9.00 -2.43
CA ARG A 56 8.98 9.98 -2.35
C ARG A 56 9.12 10.79 -3.62
N GLU A 57 8.96 10.15 -4.77
CA GLU A 57 8.98 10.80 -6.09
C GLU A 57 7.92 11.89 -6.22
N GLU A 58 6.75 11.73 -5.58
CA GLU A 58 5.68 12.73 -5.64
C GLU A 58 5.74 13.74 -4.48
N PHE A 59 6.09 13.31 -3.27
CA PHE A 59 5.82 14.10 -2.06
C PHE A 59 7.07 14.65 -1.35
N ALA A 60 8.29 14.24 -1.72
CA ALA A 60 9.50 14.71 -1.03
C ALA A 60 9.70 16.23 -1.19
N ASP A 61 9.54 16.74 -2.40
CA ASP A 61 9.65 18.14 -2.79
C ASP A 61 8.46 18.99 -2.28
N LYS A 62 7.36 18.32 -1.88
CA LYS A 62 6.25 18.93 -1.14
C LYS A 62 6.51 19.01 0.37
N GLY A 63 7.65 18.54 0.84
CA GLY A 63 8.11 18.62 2.23
C GLY A 63 7.81 17.40 3.09
N TYR A 64 7.22 16.33 2.55
CA TYR A 64 6.89 15.14 3.34
C TYR A 64 8.12 14.30 3.67
N ARG A 65 8.13 13.75 4.89
CA ARG A 65 9.19 12.84 5.36
C ARG A 65 8.79 11.40 5.08
N ILE A 66 9.50 10.77 4.16
CA ILE A 66 9.27 9.39 3.72
C ILE A 66 10.52 8.58 4.01
N PRO A 67 10.41 7.40 4.63
CA PRO A 67 11.57 6.61 5.04
C PRO A 67 12.47 6.27 3.86
N ARG A 68 13.78 6.35 4.08
CA ARG A 68 14.82 6.01 3.09
C ARG A 68 15.63 4.79 3.47
N PHE A 69 15.71 4.49 4.76
CA PHE A 69 16.54 3.43 5.28
C PHE A 69 15.71 2.19 5.56
N LYS A 70 16.27 1.04 5.23
CA LYS A 70 15.77 -0.26 5.63
C LYS A 70 16.07 -0.47 7.11
N ALA A 71 15.08 -0.89 7.89
CA ALA A 71 15.27 -1.29 9.27
C ALA A 71 16.05 -2.61 9.32
N PRO A 72 17.20 -2.69 10.01
CA PRO A 72 17.87 -3.96 10.27
C PRO A 72 16.98 -4.87 11.13
N TYR A 73 17.09 -6.19 10.93
CA TYR A 73 16.29 -7.17 11.67
C TYR A 73 16.40 -6.99 13.19
N ILE A 74 17.63 -6.83 13.71
CA ILE A 74 17.90 -6.67 15.15
C ILE A 74 17.16 -5.44 15.71
N ALA A 75 17.20 -4.32 14.99
CA ALA A 75 16.52 -3.10 15.42
C ALA A 75 14.99 -3.27 15.44
N LEU A 76 14.44 -3.92 14.41
CA LEU A 76 13.02 -4.23 14.35
C LEU A 76 12.61 -5.22 15.46
N TRP A 77 13.46 -6.20 15.77
CA TRP A 77 13.24 -7.16 16.84
C TRP A 77 13.18 -6.49 18.21
N PHE A 78 14.12 -5.60 18.55
CA PHE A 78 14.03 -4.83 19.79
C PHE A 78 12.76 -3.96 19.85
N TYR A 79 12.40 -3.33 18.74
CA TYR A 79 11.19 -2.50 18.67
C TYR A 79 9.90 -3.33 18.81
N SER A 80 9.90 -4.57 18.34
CA SER A 80 8.75 -5.49 18.43
C SER A 80 8.33 -5.86 19.86
N LEU A 81 9.22 -5.67 20.84
CA LEU A 81 8.91 -5.90 22.26
C LEU A 81 7.94 -4.86 22.84
N ILE A 82 7.88 -3.68 22.21
CA ILE A 82 7.10 -2.53 22.68
C ILE A 82 5.90 -2.28 21.75
N ASP A 83 6.05 -2.58 20.46
CA ASP A 83 5.03 -2.32 19.44
C ASP A 83 4.51 -3.60 18.76
N LYS A 84 3.19 -3.84 18.85
CA LYS A 84 2.54 -5.03 18.27
C LYS A 84 2.48 -5.02 16.75
N VAL A 85 2.54 -3.86 16.11
CA VAL A 85 2.58 -3.74 14.64
C VAL A 85 3.98 -4.14 14.16
N ALA A 86 5.02 -3.73 14.87
CA ALA A 86 6.39 -4.15 14.62
C ALA A 86 6.59 -5.66 14.81
N LEU A 87 5.89 -6.30 15.76
CA LEU A 87 5.91 -7.75 15.91
C LEU A 87 5.34 -8.49 14.68
N GLN A 88 4.23 -8.00 14.11
CA GLN A 88 3.69 -8.55 12.86
C GLN A 88 4.62 -8.29 11.67
N ALA A 89 5.24 -7.11 11.63
CA ALA A 89 6.24 -6.79 10.62
C ALA A 89 7.45 -7.73 10.69
N LEU A 90 7.83 -8.16 11.91
CA LEU A 90 8.95 -9.07 12.12
C LEU A 90 8.66 -10.48 11.58
N SER A 91 7.44 -11.01 11.77
CA SER A 91 7.07 -12.33 11.25
C SER A 91 7.06 -12.40 9.72
N LEU A 92 6.95 -11.26 9.05
CA LEU A 92 6.99 -11.14 7.58
C LEU A 92 8.34 -10.61 7.07
N TYR A 93 9.32 -10.41 7.96
CA TYR A 93 10.58 -9.78 7.60
C TYR A 93 11.41 -10.70 6.69
N GLY A 94 11.75 -10.20 5.51
CA GLY A 94 12.53 -10.92 4.50
C GLY A 94 11.74 -11.94 3.70
N HIS A 95 10.43 -12.09 3.94
CA HIS A 95 9.59 -12.94 3.12
C HIS A 95 9.39 -12.33 1.73
N GLU A 96 9.62 -13.17 0.71
CA GLU A 96 9.35 -12.85 -0.69
C GLU A 96 8.05 -13.49 -1.14
N ASP A 97 6.94 -12.96 -0.66
CA ASP A 97 5.63 -13.41 -1.10
C ASP A 97 5.32 -12.81 -2.47
N ASN A 98 5.08 -13.66 -3.47
CA ASN A 98 4.51 -13.27 -4.76
C ASN A 98 3.12 -13.87 -4.84
N PHE A 99 2.13 -13.06 -5.18
CA PHE A 99 0.74 -13.48 -5.20
C PHE A 99 0.26 -13.68 -6.64
N ASP A 100 -0.36 -14.82 -6.90
CA ASP A 100 -0.98 -15.12 -8.20
C ASP A 100 -2.44 -14.70 -8.20
N ASN A 101 -2.80 -13.82 -9.13
CA ASN A 101 -4.17 -13.33 -9.34
C ASN A 101 -4.86 -13.97 -10.56
N SER A 102 -4.24 -14.96 -11.22
CA SER A 102 -4.75 -15.60 -12.44
C SER A 102 -6.16 -16.14 -12.25
N LYS A 103 -6.44 -16.73 -11.08
CA LYS A 103 -7.77 -17.26 -10.74
C LYS A 103 -8.85 -16.17 -10.69
N ALA A 104 -8.52 -14.99 -10.16
CA ALA A 104 -9.45 -13.86 -10.12
C ALA A 104 -9.74 -13.35 -11.53
N SER A 105 -8.73 -13.24 -12.38
CA SER A 105 -8.88 -12.85 -13.78
C SER A 105 -9.74 -13.84 -14.57
N GLN A 106 -9.53 -15.16 -14.37
CA GLN A 106 -10.31 -16.20 -15.05
C GLN A 106 -11.77 -16.28 -14.56
N LEU A 107 -11.99 -16.26 -13.24
CA LEU A 107 -13.32 -16.44 -12.68
C LEU A 107 -14.15 -15.16 -12.72
N LEU A 108 -13.56 -14.00 -12.43
CA LEU A 108 -14.28 -12.74 -12.31
C LEU A 108 -14.15 -11.85 -13.56
N GLY A 109 -13.26 -12.16 -14.50
CA GLY A 109 -13.06 -11.36 -15.73
C GLY A 109 -12.61 -9.93 -15.43
N MET A 110 -11.86 -9.75 -14.34
CA MET A 110 -11.51 -8.42 -13.84
C MET A 110 -10.23 -7.88 -14.44
N SER A 111 -10.21 -6.57 -14.63
CA SER A 111 -9.01 -5.77 -14.85
C SER A 111 -8.77 -4.90 -13.62
N TYR A 112 -7.51 -4.80 -13.19
CA TYR A 112 -7.13 -3.99 -12.04
C TYR A 112 -6.71 -2.58 -12.45
N GLN A 113 -6.94 -1.63 -11.56
CA GLN A 113 -6.40 -0.29 -11.67
C GLN A 113 -4.90 -0.28 -11.40
N ASN A 114 -4.25 0.78 -11.89
CA ASN A 114 -2.82 0.98 -11.69
C ASN A 114 -2.54 1.32 -10.22
N VAL A 115 -1.77 0.45 -9.55
CA VAL A 115 -1.47 0.56 -8.11
C VAL A 115 -0.73 1.84 -7.76
N ARG A 116 0.20 2.31 -8.62
CA ARG A 116 0.90 3.57 -8.42
C ARG A 116 -0.09 4.74 -8.36
N LYS A 117 -1.05 4.80 -9.30
CA LYS A 117 -2.09 5.83 -9.31
C LYS A 117 -2.93 5.79 -8.01
N SER A 118 -3.38 4.60 -7.61
CA SER A 118 -4.17 4.42 -6.39
C SER A 118 -3.42 4.84 -5.12
N LEU A 119 -2.12 4.53 -5.02
CA LEU A 119 -1.29 4.96 -3.89
C LEU A 119 -1.19 6.49 -3.79
N LEU A 120 -1.03 7.17 -4.93
CA LEU A 120 -0.97 8.64 -4.96
C LEU A 120 -2.33 9.27 -4.64
N GLU A 121 -3.42 8.77 -5.22
CA GLU A 121 -4.79 9.22 -4.91
C GLU A 121 -5.10 9.06 -3.42
N MET A 122 -4.76 7.92 -2.81
CA MET A 122 -4.91 7.68 -1.38
C MET A 122 -4.12 8.71 -0.55
N ALA A 123 -2.85 8.95 -0.88
CA ALA A 123 -2.02 9.90 -0.14
C ALA A 123 -2.58 11.34 -0.24
N TYR A 124 -3.06 11.74 -1.41
CA TYR A 124 -3.72 13.03 -1.61
C TYR A 124 -5.02 13.15 -0.80
N ASP A 125 -5.89 12.14 -0.81
CA ASP A 125 -7.13 12.12 -0.02
C ASP A 125 -6.85 12.20 1.49
N MET A 126 -5.82 11.49 1.99
CA MET A 126 -5.41 11.58 3.40
C MET A 126 -4.92 12.98 3.80
N ILE A 127 -4.24 13.70 2.89
CA ILE A 127 -3.82 15.08 3.12
C ILE A 127 -5.05 16.01 3.13
N GLU A 128 -5.96 15.84 2.18
CA GLU A 128 -7.17 16.65 2.07
C GLU A 128 -8.09 16.50 3.28
N ARG A 129 -8.21 15.29 3.82
CA ARG A 129 -8.99 14.99 5.03
C ARG A 129 -8.27 15.34 6.33
N ASN A 130 -7.07 15.95 6.27
CA ASN A 130 -6.23 16.28 7.42
C ASN A 130 -5.84 15.07 8.29
N VAL A 131 -5.83 13.86 7.72
CA VAL A 131 -5.27 12.66 8.37
C VAL A 131 -3.75 12.75 8.38
N LEU A 132 -3.16 13.31 7.32
CA LEU A 132 -1.74 13.63 7.23
C LEU A 132 -1.51 15.14 7.39
N PRO A 133 -0.35 15.57 7.92
CA PRO A 133 -0.04 16.99 8.06
C PRO A 133 -0.06 17.68 6.70
N THR A 134 -0.75 18.81 6.61
CA THR A 134 -0.73 19.65 5.40
C THR A 134 0.52 20.50 5.38
N MET A 135 1.44 20.21 4.46
CA MET A 135 2.66 21.00 4.29
C MET A 135 2.37 22.30 3.52
N LYS A 136 3.05 23.39 3.87
CA LYS A 136 2.86 24.72 3.24
C LYS A 136 2.97 24.67 1.71
N ASN A 137 3.92 23.87 1.19
CA ASN A 137 4.20 23.75 -0.24
C ASN A 137 3.10 23.00 -1.04
N VAL A 138 2.16 22.31 -0.38
CA VAL A 138 1.04 21.63 -1.05
C VAL A 138 -0.11 22.60 -1.33
N LYS A 139 -0.28 23.63 -0.48
CA LYS A 139 -1.34 24.63 -0.65
C LYS A 139 -1.14 25.54 -1.87
N GLU A 140 0.10 25.73 -2.32
CA GLU A 140 0.41 26.67 -3.41
C GLU A 140 -0.03 26.17 -4.80
N ARG A 141 -0.06 24.84 -5.04
CA ARG A 141 -0.50 24.31 -6.36
C ARG A 141 -2.02 24.26 -6.56
N LYS A 142 -2.81 24.26 -5.48
CA LYS A 142 -4.29 24.40 -5.56
C LYS A 142 -4.75 25.78 -6.07
N ARG A 143 -3.84 26.76 -6.23
CA ARG A 143 -4.14 28.09 -6.81
C ARG A 143 -3.84 28.20 -8.31
N LEU A 144 -3.31 27.14 -8.93
CA LEU A 144 -2.86 27.15 -10.33
C LEU A 144 -3.55 26.07 -11.19
N ILE A 145 -4.60 25.43 -10.67
CA ILE A 145 -5.52 24.53 -11.36
C ILE A 145 -6.93 24.98 -10.97
#